data_AF-A0A9W6X235-F1
#
_entry.id   AF-A0A9W6X235-F1
#
_cell.length_a   1.000
_cell.length_b   1.000
_cell.length_c   1.000
_cell.angle_alpha   90.00
_cell.angle_beta   90.00
_cell.angle_gamma   90.00
#
_symmetry.space_group_name_H-M   'P 1'
#
loop_
_entity.id
_entity.type
_entity.pdbx_description
1 polymer ?
#
loop_
_entity_poly.entity_id
_entity_poly.type
_entity_poly.pdbx_seq_one_letter_code
_entity_poly.pdbx_strand_id
1 'polypeptide(L)'
;MHYFLLTTTLVSLVAMLVVQHGKFKAGLSLETWGAIVGTGTLAFAEQLFLTRGFQFDGAGVLAATRLLHVGCEFAWGVALLGTKPNPWSVSGAVATAAGVLFLALRRVHSHWAARRSMRRMGLQ
;
A
#
# COMPACT_ATOMS: atom_id res chain seq x y z
N MET A 1 19.07 3.85 -0.10
CA MET A 1 18.12 3.71 1.04
C MET A 1 18.26 4.84 2.06
N HIS A 2 19.46 5.11 2.60
CA HIS A 2 19.63 6.15 3.63
C HIS A 2 19.33 7.58 3.15
N TYR A 3 19.72 7.96 1.94
CA TYR A 3 19.40 9.28 1.39
C TYR A 3 17.89 9.50 1.21
N PHE A 4 17.15 8.47 0.80
CA PHE A 4 15.70 8.56 0.60
C PHE A 4 14.97 8.84 1.92
N LEU A 5 15.27 8.06 2.97
CA LEU A 5 14.69 8.27 4.30
C LEU A 5 15.03 9.64 4.89
N LEU A 6 16.27 10.09 4.69
CA LEU A 6 16.75 11.39 5.16
C LEU A 6 16.06 12.54 4.41
N THR A 7 15.87 12.42 3.09
CA THR A 7 15.11 13.40 2.31
C THR A 7 13.64 13.44 2.69
N THR A 8 12.98 12.29 2.91
CA THR A 8 11.56 12.26 3.28
C THR A 8 11.33 12.76 4.71
N THR A 9 12.27 12.53 5.63
CA THR A 9 12.19 13.11 6.98
C THR A 9 12.42 14.61 6.97
N LEU A 10 13.38 15.12 6.18
CA LEU A 10 13.56 16.56 5.99
C LEU A 10 12.33 17.21 5.36
N VAL A 11 11.76 16.62 4.31
CA VAL A 11 10.54 17.13 3.67
C VAL A 11 9.35 17.10 4.62
N SER A 12 9.19 16.04 5.42
CA SER A 12 8.13 15.96 6.44
C SER A 12 8.31 17.00 7.55
N LEU A 13 9.55 17.22 8.00
CA LEU A 13 9.88 18.23 9.01
C LEU A 13 9.59 19.64 8.48
N VAL A 14 10.01 19.95 7.25
CA VAL A 14 9.73 21.22 6.59
C VAL A 14 8.23 21.40 6.36
N ALA A 15 7.51 20.36 5.95
CA ALA A 15 6.07 20.41 5.76
C ALA A 15 5.32 20.66 7.08
N MET A 16 5.72 20.00 8.18
CA MET A 16 5.16 20.28 9.51
C MET A 16 5.40 21.72 9.93
N LEU A 17 6.62 22.22 9.76
CA LEU A 17 6.96 23.60 10.11
C LEU A 17 6.14 24.59 9.29
N VAL A 18 6.11 24.44 7.96
CA VAL A 18 5.41 25.37 7.04
C VAL A 18 3.89 25.31 7.16
N VAL A 19 3.30 24.11 7.27
CA VAL A 19 1.83 23.93 7.25
C VAL A 19 1.19 24.09 8.63
N GLN A 20 1.92 23.79 9.72
CA GLN A 20 1.38 23.85 11.08
C GLN A 20 1.92 25.00 11.94
N HIS A 21 2.57 26.00 11.34
CA HIS A 21 2.99 27.24 12.01
C HIS A 21 1.83 27.81 12.87
N GLY A 22 1.95 27.69 14.20
CA GLY A 22 1.04 28.27 15.19
C GLY A 22 -0.13 27.40 15.70
N LYS A 23 -0.39 26.21 15.12
CA LYS A 23 -1.49 25.31 15.59
C LYS A 23 -1.02 24.06 16.32
N PHE A 24 0.28 23.81 16.37
CA PHE A 24 0.86 22.67 17.08
C PHE A 24 0.82 22.91 18.59
N LYS A 25 -0.30 22.56 19.23
CA LYS A 25 -0.38 22.53 20.69
C LYS A 25 0.42 21.32 21.19
N ALA A 26 1.64 21.56 21.65
CA ALA A 26 2.51 20.53 22.24
C ALA A 26 1.91 19.80 23.46
N GLY A 27 0.80 20.31 24.01
CA GLY A 27 -0.06 19.60 24.98
C GLY A 27 -1.05 18.64 24.32
N LEU A 28 -0.55 17.72 23.48
CA LEU A 28 -1.34 16.62 22.93
C LEU A 28 -1.44 15.48 23.95
N SER A 29 -2.62 14.86 24.06
CA SER A 29 -2.84 13.70 24.94
C SER A 29 -1.86 12.56 24.62
N LEU A 30 -1.43 11.82 25.64
CA LEU A 30 -0.53 10.67 25.52
C LEU A 30 -1.08 9.60 24.55
N GLU A 31 -2.41 9.49 24.47
CA GLU A 31 -3.11 8.65 23.50
C GLU A 31 -2.87 9.10 22.06
N THR A 32 -2.88 10.42 21.80
CA THR A 32 -2.65 10.96 20.46
C THR A 32 -1.21 10.79 20.03
N TRP A 33 -0.26 10.93 20.96
CA TRP A 33 1.14 10.59 20.70
C TRP A 33 1.32 9.10 20.38
N GLY A 34 0.67 8.22 21.14
CA GLY A 34 0.64 6.79 20.86
C GLY A 34 0.08 6.47 19.47
N ALA A 35 -1.01 7.12 19.08
CA ALA A 35 -1.60 6.97 17.75
C ALA A 35 -0.67 7.48 16.64
N ILE A 36 0.02 8.61 16.83
CA ILE A 36 0.98 9.15 15.86
C ILE A 36 2.18 8.21 15.69
N VAL A 37 2.77 7.74 16.79
CA VAL A 37 3.91 6.81 16.75
C VAL A 37 3.49 5.46 16.17
N GLY A 38 2.32 4.94 16.57
CA GLY A 38 1.78 3.68 16.07
C GLY A 38 1.50 3.73 14.57
N THR A 39 0.79 4.75 14.09
CA THR A 39 0.50 4.93 12.66
C THR A 39 1.76 5.18 11.84
N GLY A 40 2.71 5.99 12.36
CA GLY A 40 3.99 6.21 11.71
C GLY A 40 4.85 4.95 11.59
N THR A 41 4.86 4.10 12.62
CA THR A 41 5.59 2.82 12.60
C THR A 41 4.97 1.84 11.60
N LEU A 42 3.64 1.76 11.55
CA LEU A 42 2.93 0.93 10.59
C LEU A 42 3.18 1.39 9.14
N ALA A 43 3.11 2.70 8.89
CA ALA A 43 3.40 3.28 7.58
C ALA A 43 4.87 3.05 7.15
N PHE A 44 5.80 3.13 8.10
CA PHE A 44 7.20 2.81 7.84
C PHE A 44 7.40 1.32 7.48
N ALA A 45 6.74 0.42 8.21
CA ALA A 45 6.76 -1.02 7.91
C ALA A 45 6.18 -1.31 6.52
N GLU A 46 5.05 -0.69 6.17
CA GLU A 46 4.45 -0.77 4.83
C GLU A 46 5.44 -0.36 3.74
N GLN A 47 6.13 0.78 3.94
CA GLN A 47 7.13 1.27 3.01
C GLN A 47 8.34 0.34 2.89
N LEU A 48 8.72 -0.33 3.98
CA LEU A 48 9.78 -1.34 3.98
C LEU A 48 9.37 -2.57 3.15
N PHE A 49 8.13 -3.06 3.33
CA PHE A 49 7.58 -4.16 2.54
C PHE A 49 7.45 -3.82 1.07
N LEU A 50 6.99 -2.61 0.72
CA LEU A 50 6.94 -2.12 -0.66
C LEU A 50 8.33 -2.13 -1.31
N THR A 51 9.31 -1.59 -0.60
CA THR A 51 10.70 -1.54 -1.08
C THR A 51 11.28 -2.93 -1.33
N ARG A 52 11.03 -3.88 -0.41
CA ARG A 52 11.41 -5.29 -0.60
C ARG A 52 10.61 -5.95 -1.72
N GLY A 53 9.32 -5.65 -1.84
CA GLY A 53 8.44 -6.16 -2.89
C GLY A 53 8.92 -5.80 -4.30
N PHE A 54 9.44 -4.58 -4.49
CA PHE A 54 10.02 -4.15 -5.76
C PHE A 54 11.31 -4.90 -6.12
N GLN A 55 11.97 -5.53 -5.14
CA GLN A 55 13.17 -6.35 -5.38
C GLN A 55 12.81 -7.79 -5.76
N PHE A 56 11.72 -8.33 -5.20
CA PHE A 56 11.28 -9.70 -5.49
C PHE A 56 10.42 -9.80 -6.74
N ASP A 57 9.79 -8.71 -7.16
CA ASP A 57 8.81 -8.75 -8.23
C ASP A 57 8.90 -7.56 -9.20
N GLY A 58 8.59 -7.80 -10.48
CA GLY A 58 8.66 -6.77 -11.51
C GLY A 58 7.77 -5.56 -11.16
N ALA A 59 8.34 -4.35 -11.26
CA ALA A 59 7.73 -3.10 -10.77
C ALA A 59 6.27 -2.87 -11.23
N GLY A 60 5.90 -3.34 -12.42
CA GLY A 60 4.53 -3.22 -12.94
C GLY A 60 3.48 -4.02 -12.17
N VAL A 61 3.84 -5.18 -11.59
CA VAL A 61 2.87 -6.01 -10.85
C VAL A 61 2.72 -5.53 -9.42
N LEU A 62 3.82 -5.07 -8.81
CA LEU A 62 3.75 -4.45 -7.49
C LEU A 62 2.98 -3.12 -7.53
N ALA A 63 3.13 -2.34 -8.60
CA ALA A 63 2.35 -1.13 -8.81
C ALA A 63 0.84 -1.42 -8.91
N ALA A 64 0.46 -2.51 -9.57
CA ALA A 64 -0.93 -2.91 -9.66
C ALA A 64 -1.48 -3.44 -8.32
N THR A 65 -0.75 -4.30 -7.59
CA THR A 65 -1.19 -4.76 -6.27
C THR A 65 -1.28 -3.62 -5.26
N ARG A 66 -0.51 -2.54 -5.42
CA ARG A 66 -0.65 -1.33 -4.61
C ARG A 66 -2.01 -0.65 -4.75
N LEU A 67 -2.66 -0.75 -5.92
CA LEU A 67 -4.01 -0.22 -6.12
C LEU A 67 -5.05 -0.92 -5.25
N LEU A 68 -4.79 -2.16 -4.81
CA LEU A 68 -5.69 -2.90 -3.93
C LEU A 68 -5.85 -2.24 -2.56
N HIS A 69 -4.86 -1.46 -2.12
CA HIS A 69 -4.92 -0.74 -0.85
C HIS A 69 -6.17 0.15 -0.76
N VAL A 70 -6.54 0.83 -1.85
CA VAL A 70 -7.74 1.69 -1.91
C VAL A 70 -9.03 0.91 -1.62
N GLY A 71 -9.10 -0.36 -2.04
CA GLY A 71 -10.24 -1.22 -1.76
C GLY A 71 -10.30 -1.64 -0.30
N CYS A 72 -9.15 -1.96 0.31
CA CYS A 72 -9.04 -2.27 1.73
C CYS A 72 -9.36 -1.07 2.62
N GLU A 73 -8.91 0.14 2.27
CA GLU A 73 -9.27 1.38 2.98
C GLU A 73 -10.77 1.63 2.93
N PHE A 74 -11.38 1.41 1.75
CA PHE A 74 -12.81 1.56 1.59
C PHE A 74 -13.60 0.53 2.42
N ALA A 75 -13.13 -0.73 2.44
CA ALA A 75 -13.73 -1.78 3.27
C ALA A 75 -13.64 -1.45 4.76
N TRP A 76 -12.49 -0.96 5.22
CA TRP A 76 -12.30 -0.55 6.61
C TRP A 76 -13.10 0.71 6.97
N GLY A 77 -13.25 1.65 6.02
CA GLY A 77 -14.11 2.82 6.18
C GLY A 77 -15.59 2.48 6.34
N VAL A 78 -16.09 1.47 5.62
CA VAL A 78 -17.46 0.97 5.79
C VAL A 78 -17.58 0.17 7.10
N ALA A 79 -16.62 -0.71 7.39
CA ALA A 79 -16.67 -1.61 8.55
C ALA A 79 -16.49 -0.90 9.90
N LEU A 80 -15.57 0.06 10.00
CA LEU A 80 -15.29 0.79 11.25
C LEU A 80 -16.14 2.05 11.42
N LEU A 81 -16.37 2.83 10.36
CA LEU A 81 -17.10 4.10 10.48
C LEU A 81 -18.60 3.97 10.19
N GLY A 82 -19.08 2.81 9.72
CA GLY A 82 -20.50 2.58 9.42
C GLY A 82 -21.07 3.53 8.34
N THR A 83 -20.18 4.14 7.56
CA THR A 83 -20.56 5.13 6.54
C THR A 83 -21.32 4.45 5.41
N LYS A 84 -22.47 5.01 5.01
CA LYS A 84 -23.23 4.51 3.86
C LYS A 84 -22.40 4.71 2.59
N PRO A 85 -21.91 3.64 1.96
CA PRO A 85 -21.01 3.78 0.82
C PRO A 85 -21.80 4.29 -0.40
N ASN A 86 -21.26 5.30 -1.08
CA ASN A 86 -21.79 5.74 -2.36
C ASN A 86 -21.63 4.60 -3.39
N PRO A 87 -22.68 4.19 -4.12
CA PRO A 87 -22.60 3.13 -5.11
C PRO A 87 -21.51 3.36 -6.17
N TRP A 88 -21.19 4.61 -6.51
CA TRP A 88 -20.09 4.94 -7.43
C TRP A 88 -18.71 4.59 -6.86
N SER A 89 -18.48 4.85 -5.57
CA SER A 89 -17.22 4.50 -4.91
C SER A 89 -17.05 2.98 -4.76
N VAL A 90 -18.15 2.27 -4.48
CA VAL A 90 -18.16 0.79 -4.45
C VAL A 90 -17.77 0.24 -5.82
N SER A 91 -18.30 0.82 -6.90
CA SER A 91 -17.99 0.37 -8.27
C SER A 91 -16.49 0.50 -8.59
N GLY A 92 -15.85 1.59 -8.15
CA GLY A 92 -14.41 1.81 -8.32
C GLY A 92 -13.56 0.81 -7.50
N ALA A 93 -13.97 0.51 -6.27
CA ALA A 93 -13.29 -0.47 -5.43
C ALA A 93 -13.37 -1.89 -6.05
N VAL A 94 -14.54 -2.28 -6.55
CA VAL A 94 -14.75 -3.56 -7.22
C VAL A 94 -13.95 -3.65 -8.52
N ALA A 95 -13.94 -2.60 -9.34
CA ALA A 95 -13.15 -2.55 -10.57
C ALA A 95 -11.65 -2.70 -10.30
N THR A 96 -11.16 -2.04 -9.25
CA THR A 96 -9.75 -2.13 -8.83
C THR A 96 -9.40 -3.55 -8.34
N ALA A 97 -10.25 -4.13 -7.49
CA ALA A 97 -10.06 -5.50 -7.01
C ALA A 97 -10.08 -6.52 -8.17
N ALA A 98 -11.00 -6.37 -9.12
CA ALA A 98 -11.10 -7.22 -10.31
C ALA A 98 -9.86 -7.10 -11.20
N GLY A 99 -9.33 -5.88 -11.40
CA GLY A 99 -8.11 -5.64 -12.18
C GLY A 99 -6.88 -6.31 -11.56
N VAL A 100 -6.73 -6.22 -10.23
CA VAL A 100 -5.64 -6.88 -9.51
C VAL A 100 -5.78 -8.40 -9.55
N LEU A 101 -7.00 -8.93 -9.36
CA LEU A 101 -7.27 -10.36 -9.47
C LEU A 101 -6.97 -10.90 -10.86
N PHE A 102 -7.37 -10.17 -11.91
CA PHE A 102 -7.05 -10.54 -13.30
C PHE A 102 -5.54 -10.59 -13.55
N LEU A 103 -4.79 -9.61 -13.04
CA LEU A 103 -3.33 -9.59 -13.18
C LEU A 103 -2.66 -10.76 -12.45
N ALA A 104 -3.13 -11.07 -11.24
CA ALA A 104 -2.65 -12.21 -10.46
C ALA A 104 -2.94 -13.55 -11.16
N LEU A 105 -4.15 -13.73 -11.67
CA LEU A 105 -4.55 -14.93 -12.42
C LEU A 105 -3.74 -15.08 -13.72
N ARG A 106 -3.51 -13.99 -14.47
CA ARG A 106 -2.68 -14.00 -15.68
C ARG A 106 -1.27 -14.48 -15.37
N ARG A 107 -0.70 -14.03 -14.24
CA ARG A 107 0.61 -14.48 -13.78
C ARG A 107 0.65 -15.95 -13.44
N VAL A 108 -0.29 -16.43 -12.61
CA VAL A 108 -0.36 -17.84 -12.23
C VAL A 108 -0.46 -18.71 -13.48
N HIS A 109 -1.29 -18.31 -14.45
CA HIS A 109 -1.43 -19.03 -15.71
C HIS A 109 -0.12 -19.02 -16.52
N SER A 110 0.56 -17.88 -16.65
CA SER A 110 1.84 -17.79 -17.36
C SER A 110 2.95 -18.65 -16.71
N HIS A 111 3.04 -18.66 -15.38
CA HIS A 111 3.97 -19.52 -14.63
C HIS A 111 3.62 -21.00 -14.79
N TRP A 112 2.33 -21.35 -14.79
CA TRP A 112 1.87 -22.71 -15.03
C TRP A 112 2.17 -23.19 -16.44
N ALA A 113 1.98 -22.34 -17.45
CA ALA A 113 2.30 -22.63 -18.84
C ALA A 113 3.82 -22.86 -19.01
N ALA A 114 4.65 -22.03 -18.39
CA ALA A 114 6.11 -22.19 -18.37
C ALA A 114 6.54 -23.51 -17.69
N ARG A 115 5.96 -23.85 -16.54
CA ARG A 115 6.24 -25.13 -15.85
C ARG A 115 5.78 -26.34 -16.67
N ARG A 116 4.64 -26.24 -17.37
CA ARG A 116 4.10 -27.32 -18.21
C ARG A 116 4.95 -27.54 -19.47
N SER A 117 5.54 -26.47 -20.00
CA SER A 117 6.55 -26.53 -21.07
C SER A 117 7.84 -27.24 -20.61
N MET A 118 8.40 -26.85 -19.46
CA MET A 118 9.63 -27.49 -18.93
C MET A 118 9.45 -28.98 -18.63
N ARG A 119 8.28 -29.39 -18.10
CA ARG A 119 7.97 -30.83 -17.92
C ARG A 119 7.89 -31.61 -19.24
N ARG A 120 7.52 -30.97 -20.35
CA ARG A 120 7.50 -31.61 -21.68
C ARG A 120 8.88 -31.71 -22.31
N MET A 121 9.86 -30.92 -21.85
CA MET A 121 11.23 -30.92 -22.37
C MET A 121 12.17 -31.90 -21.64
N GLY A 122 11.69 -32.65 -20.64
CA GLY A 122 12.46 -33.76 -20.04
C GLY A 122 13.72 -33.37 -19.26
N LEU A 123 13.90 -32.09 -18.91
CA LEU A 123 15.00 -31.62 -18.07
C LEU A 123 14.55 -31.67 -16.61
N GLN A 124 14.75 -32.82 -15.97
CA GLN A 124 14.86 -32.94 -14.52
C GLN A 124 16.33 -32.96 -14.11
#